data_AF-A0A354YU39-F1
#
_entry.id   AF-A0A354YU39-F1
#
_cell.length_a   1.000
_cell.length_b   1.000
_cell.length_c   1.000
_cell.angle_alpha   90.00
_cell.angle_beta   90.00
_cell.angle_gamma   90.00
#
_symmetry.space_group_name_H-M   'P 1'
#
loop_
_entity.id
_entity.type
_entity.pdbx_description
1 polymer ?
#
loop_
_entity_poly.entity_id
_entity_poly.type
_entity_poly.pdbx_seq_one_letter_code
_entity_poly.pdbx_strand_id
1 'polypeptide(L)' 'RNVMSLANLAMLTGHMGRAGVGVCPIRGQNNVQGACDMGALPNVYQGYQNVTL' A
#
# COMPACT_ATOMS: atom_id res chain seq x y z
N ARG A 1 -5.48 -1.86 13.00
CA ARG A 1 -4.64 -1.11 13.98
C ARG A 1 -3.18 -1.56 13.95
N ASN A 2 -2.88 -2.86 13.93
CA ASN A 2 -1.50 -3.37 13.93
C ASN A 2 -0.61 -2.83 12.80
N VAL A 3 -1.11 -2.80 11.56
CA VAL A 3 -0.37 -2.25 10.40
C VAL A 3 -0.03 -0.78 10.59
N MET A 4 -0.97 0.01 11.12
CA MET A 4 -0.76 1.42 11.41
C MET A 4 0.27 1.62 12.53
N SER A 5 0.24 0.79 13.58
CA SER A 5 1.25 0.85 14.65
C SER A 5 2.66 0.54 14.14
N LEU A 6 2.81 -0.44 13.24
CA LEU A 6 4.10 -0.76 12.61
C LEU A 6 4.59 0.38 11.70
N ALA A 7 3.69 0.96 10.89
CA ALA A 7 4.01 2.13 10.08
C ALA A 7 4.41 3.33 10.95
N ASN A 8 3.72 3.56 12.06
CA ASN A 8 4.06 4.63 13.00
C ASN A 8 5.44 4.42 13.63
N LEU A 9 5.79 3.18 14.00
CA LEU A 9 7.14 2.86 14.50
C LEU A 9 8.21 3.13 13.44
N ALA A 10 7.99 2.70 12.19
CA ALA A 10 8.93 2.97 11.09
C ALA A 10 9.10 4.46 10.81
N MET A 11 8.02 5.26 10.92
CA MET A 11 8.09 6.71 10.82
C MET A 11 8.86 7.34 11.99
N LEU A 12 8.57 6.94 13.24
CA LEU A 12 9.21 7.47 14.46
C LEU A 12 10.73 7.24 14.48
N THR A 13 11.19 6.14 13.89
CA THR A 13 12.60 5.71 13.90
C THR A 13 13.36 6.14 12.64
N GLY A 14 12.75 6.93 11.74
CA GLY A 14 13.37 7.35 10.49
C GLY A 14 13.62 6.20 9.50
N HIS A 15 12.84 5.13 9.61
CA HIS A 15 12.85 4.00 8.67
C HIS A 15 11.84 4.20 7.52
N MET A 16 11.76 5.41 6.96
CA MET A 16 10.95 5.76 5.79
C MET A 16 11.76 6.63 4.83
N GLY A 17 11.62 6.41 3.51
CA GLY A 17 12.20 7.28 2.47
C GLY A 17 13.70 7.08 2.16
N ARG A 18 14.33 6.01 2.65
CA ARG A 18 15.72 5.62 2.30
C ARG A 18 15.79 4.18 1.79
N ALA A 19 16.83 3.84 1.03
CA ALA A 19 17.03 2.48 0.54
C ALA A 19 17.20 1.49 1.70
N GLY A 20 16.64 0.29 1.57
CA GLY A 20 16.78 -0.79 2.55
C GLY A 20 15.93 -0.66 3.82
N VAL A 21 14.99 0.30 3.89
CA VAL A 21 14.04 0.44 5.01
C VAL A 21 12.60 0.60 4.51
N GLY A 22 11.63 0.59 5.42
CA GLY A 22 10.22 0.84 5.14
C GLY A 22 9.31 -0.24 5.73
N VAL A 23 8.02 -0.12 5.42
CA VAL A 23 7.04 -1.18 5.68
C VAL A 23 6.70 -1.88 4.38
N CYS A 24 7.06 -3.16 4.28
CA CYS A 24 6.81 -3.98 3.09
C CYS A 24 5.72 -5.01 3.37
N PRO A 25 4.45 -4.75 3.00
CA PRO A 25 3.39 -5.74 3.09
C PRO A 25 3.54 -6.76 1.95
N ILE A 26 4.08 -7.93 2.25
CA ILE A 26 4.18 -9.02 1.27
C ILE A 26 2.77 -9.44 0.84
N ARG A 27 2.50 -9.32 -0.46
CA ARG A 27 1.21 -9.68 -1.06
C ARG A 27 1.16 -11.19 -1.32
N GLY A 28 -0.02 -11.78 -1.18
CA GLY A 28 -0.18 -13.23 -1.25
C GLY A 28 -0.21 -13.80 -2.67
N GLN A 29 -1.15 -13.35 -3.51
CA GLN A 29 -1.33 -13.91 -4.86
C GLN A 29 -0.42 -13.23 -5.89
N ASN A 30 -0.04 -13.99 -6.93
CA ASN A 30 0.92 -13.58 -7.97
C ASN A 30 0.61 -12.23 -8.66
N ASN A 31 -0.65 -11.82 -8.70
CA ASN A 31 -1.09 -10.59 -9.35
C ASN A 31 -2.14 -9.81 -8.54
N VAL A 32 -2.22 -10.01 -7.21
CA VAL A 32 -3.18 -9.25 -6.40
C VAL A 32 -2.84 -7.75 -6.38
N GLN A 33 -1.56 -7.39 -6.51
CA GLN A 33 -1.15 -5.99 -6.61
C GLN A 33 -1.59 -5.40 -7.96
N GLY A 34 -1.29 -6.07 -9.08
CA GLY A 34 -1.69 -5.62 -10.41
C GLY A 34 -3.21 -5.59 -10.60
N ALA A 35 -3.97 -6.51 -10.00
CA ALA A 35 -5.43 -6.43 -10.00
C ALA A 35 -5.95 -5.14 -9.34
N CYS A 36 -5.37 -4.75 -8.19
CA CYS A 36 -5.68 -3.48 -7.56
C CYS A 36 -5.26 -2.29 -8.42
N ASP A 37 -4.08 -2.35 -9.05
CA ASP A 37 -3.56 -1.29 -9.93
C ASP A 37 -4.47 -1.07 -11.16
N MET A 38 -5.10 -2.13 -11.68
CA MET A 38 -6.04 -2.07 -12.80
C MET A 38 -7.47 -1.67 -12.40
N GLY A 39 -7.70 -1.28 -11.14
CA GLY A 39 -9.02 -0.83 -10.69
C GLY A 39 -10.02 -1.97 -10.48
N ALA A 40 -9.55 -3.19 -10.18
CA ALA A 40 -10.43 -4.28 -9.73
C ALA A 40 -10.91 -4.08 -8.28
N LEU A 41 -11.22 -2.83 -7.92
CA LEU A 41 -11.69 -2.37 -6.62
C LEU A 41 -12.94 -1.50 -6.87
N PRO A 42 -13.97 -1.58 -6.02
CA PRO A 42 -15.28 -0.96 -6.30
C PRO A 42 -15.27 0.57 -6.29
N ASN A 43 -14.21 1.18 -5.78
CA ASN A 43 -14.12 2.62 -5.50
C ASN A 43 -13.06 3.37 -6.31
N VAL A 44 -12.27 2.67 -7.14
CA VAL A 44 -11.21 3.29 -7.94
C VAL A 44 -11.18 2.75 -9.37
N TYR A 45 -10.89 3.62 -10.32
CA TYR A 45 -10.42 3.25 -11.64
C TYR A 45 -8.94 2.83 -11.62
N GLN A 46 -8.42 2.41 -12.78
CA GLN A 46 -7.00 2.11 -12.96
C GLN A 46 -6.08 3.24 -12.46
N GLY A 47 -4.96 2.87 -11.85
CA GLY A 47 -4.03 3.83 -11.24
C GLY A 47 -4.55 4.49 -9.98
N TYR A 48 -5.46 3.83 -9.23
CA TYR A 48 -5.99 4.32 -7.95
C TYR A 48 -6.74 5.66 -8.03
N GLN A 49 -7.35 5.95 -9.18
CA GLN A 49 -8.14 7.17 -9.35
C GLN A 49 -9.53 6.97 -8.76
N ASN A 50 -9.92 7.78 -7.77
CA ASN A 50 -11.24 7.65 -7.14
C ASN A 50 -12.38 7.86 -8.14
N VAL A 51 -13.39 6.99 -8.07
CA VAL A 51 -14.65 7.23 -8.77
C VAL A 51 -15.33 8.41 -8.07
N THR A 52 -15.54 9.50 -8.81
CA THR A 52 -16.22 10.71 -8.30
C THR A 52 -17.60 10.76 -8.95
N LEU A 53 -18.66 10.83 -8.14
CA LEU A 53 -20.03 11.08 -8.60
C LEU A 53 -20.28 12.58 -8.76
#